data_AF-A0A1M7RV83-F1
#
_entry.id   AF-A0A1M7RV83-F1
#
_cell.length_a   1.000
_cell.length_b   1.000
_cell.length_c   1.000
_cell.angle_alpha   90.00
_cell.angle_beta   90.00
_cell.angle_gamma   90.00
#
_symmetry.space_group_name_H-M   'P 1'
#
loop_
_entity.id
_entity.type
_entity.pdbx_description
1 polymer ?
#
loop_
_entity_poly.entity_id
_entity_poly.type
_entity_poly.pdbx_seq_one_letter_code
_entity_poly.pdbx_strand_id
1 'polypeptide(L)'
;MRAAVAGVRAAQERLEKVVAQALRNGASVRSVAELGLSANTVQKYGRAHGWPTEQNRERFYESRYDREDREEQESRDGAERA
;
A
#
# COMPACT_ATOMS: atom_id res chain seq x y z
N MET A 1 20.20 21.66 21.23
CA MET A 1 20.30 20.83 20.01
C MET A 1 19.98 19.35 20.22
N ARG A 2 20.62 18.62 21.15
CA ARG A 2 20.37 17.17 21.34
C ARG A 2 18.90 16.81 21.64
N ALA A 3 18.25 17.57 22.52
CA ALA A 3 16.84 17.37 22.85
C ALA A 3 15.91 17.56 21.62
N ALA A 4 16.18 18.57 20.79
CA ALA A 4 15.42 18.81 19.56
C ALA A 4 15.58 17.65 18.57
N VAL A 5 16.80 17.12 18.40
CA VAL A 5 17.05 15.94 17.54
C VAL A 5 16.34 14.70 18.09
N ALA A 6 16.33 14.50 19.40
CA ALA A 6 15.59 13.40 20.03
C ALA A 6 14.08 13.52 19.78
N GLY A 7 13.52 14.73 19.89
CA GLY A 7 12.12 15.00 19.59
C GLY A 7 11.75 14.68 18.13
N VAL A 8 12.58 15.09 17.18
CA VAL A 8 12.38 14.77 15.75
C VAL A 8 12.40 13.27 15.50
N ARG A 9 13.35 12.53 16.11
CA ARG A 9 13.43 11.07 15.95
C ARG A 9 12.20 10.36 16.50
N ALA A 10 11.71 10.76 17.68
CA ALA A 10 10.51 10.17 18.28
C ALA A 10 9.25 10.46 17.43
N ALA A 11 9.13 11.68 16.89
CA ALA A 11 8.04 12.04 16.00
C ALA A 11 8.08 11.23 14.69
N GLN A 12 9.28 11.05 14.12
CA GLN A 12 9.47 10.22 12.94
C GLN A 12 9.09 8.76 13.21
N GLU A 13 9.58 8.15 14.29
CA GLU A 13 9.24 6.76 14.64
C GLU A 13 7.73 6.56 14.80
N ARG A 14 7.02 7.55 15.39
CA ARG A 14 5.57 7.51 15.51
C ARG A 14 4.87 7.57 14.15
N LEU A 15 5.34 8.44 13.25
CA LEU A 15 4.82 8.54 11.90
C LEU A 15 4.98 7.23 11.14
N GLU A 16 6.17 6.62 11.20
CA GLU A 16 6.47 5.33 10.54
C GLU A 16 5.50 4.23 10.98
N LYS A 17 5.27 4.11 12.28
CA LYS A 17 4.33 3.13 12.86
C LYS A 17 2.88 3.37 12.42
N VAL A 18 2.43 4.64 12.42
CA VAL A 18 1.05 4.98 12.02
C VAL A 18 0.82 4.71 10.53
N VAL A 19 1.79 5.04 9.68
CA VAL A 19 1.74 4.72 8.23
C VAL A 19 1.62 3.22 8.03
N ALA A 20 2.47 2.43 8.69
CA ALA A 20 2.41 0.98 8.58
C ALA A 20 1.07 0.40 9.09
N GLN A 21 0.53 0.93 10.19
CA GLN A 21 -0.76 0.49 10.70
C GLN A 21 -1.90 0.79 9.72
N ALA A 22 -1.91 1.97 9.09
CA ALA A 22 -2.90 2.31 8.08
C ALA A 22 -2.88 1.33 6.91
N LEU A 23 -1.68 0.99 6.42
CA LEU A 23 -1.50 0.03 5.32
C LEU A 23 -1.94 -1.40 5.71
N ARG A 24 -1.62 -1.84 6.94
CA ARG A 24 -2.09 -3.13 7.48
C ARG A 24 -3.62 -3.18 7.64
N ASN A 25 -4.25 -2.04 7.91
CA ASN A 25 -5.72 -1.93 7.98
C ASN A 25 -6.38 -1.86 6.59
N GLY A 26 -5.60 -1.98 5.51
CA GLY A 26 -6.12 -2.02 4.13
C GLY A 26 -6.13 -0.69 3.41
N ALA A 27 -5.57 0.39 3.97
CA ALA A 27 -5.39 1.63 3.22
C ALA A 27 -4.44 1.40 2.03
N SER A 28 -4.71 2.09 0.92
CA SER A 28 -3.84 2.06 -0.25
C SER A 28 -2.60 2.96 -0.06
N VAL A 29 -1.50 2.62 -0.73
CA VAL A 29 -0.30 3.49 -0.76
C VAL A 29 -0.65 4.89 -1.27
N ARG A 30 -1.55 4.99 -2.26
CA ARG A 30 -1.99 6.27 -2.84
C ARG A 30 -2.70 7.15 -1.83
N SER A 31 -3.71 6.61 -1.13
CA SER A 31 -4.50 7.37 -0.16
C SER A 31 -3.65 7.84 1.03
N VAL A 32 -2.64 7.07 1.45
CA VAL A 32 -1.70 7.53 2.49
C VAL A 32 -0.73 8.59 1.95
N ALA A 33 -0.31 8.50 0.69
CA ALA A 33 0.58 9.48 0.06
C ALA A 33 -0.08 10.87 -0.10
N GLU A 34 -1.40 10.91 -0.29
CA GLU A 34 -2.18 12.17 -0.35
C GLU A 34 -2.08 13.00 0.95
N LEU A 35 -1.62 12.41 2.05
CA LEU A 35 -1.38 13.11 3.33
C LEU A 35 -0.02 13.85 3.38
N GLY A 36 0.65 14.01 2.24
CA GLY A 36 1.90 14.77 2.12
C GLY A 36 3.18 13.94 2.20
N LEU A 37 3.08 12.62 2.09
CA LEU A 37 4.24 11.72 1.99
C LEU A 37 4.41 11.27 0.54
N SER A 38 5.67 11.13 0.11
CA SER A 38 5.92 10.45 -1.17
C SER A 38 5.47 9.00 -1.10
N ALA A 39 4.95 8.45 -2.20
CA ALA A 39 4.56 7.04 -2.27
C ALA A 39 5.72 6.09 -1.90
N ASN A 40 6.95 6.45 -2.29
CA ASN A 40 8.15 5.68 -1.94
C ASN A 40 8.40 5.68 -0.42
N THR A 41 8.22 6.82 0.25
CA THR A 41 8.31 6.93 1.72
C THR A 41 7.27 6.05 2.41
N VAL A 42 6.02 6.08 1.93
CA VAL A 42 4.94 5.24 2.46
C VAL A 42 5.28 3.75 2.33
N GLN A 43 5.76 3.32 1.16
CA GLN A 43 6.19 1.94 0.94
C GLN A 43 7.37 1.55 1.83
N LYS A 44 8.37 2.43 2.00
CA LYS A 44 9.52 2.21 2.88
C LYS A 44 9.06 1.98 4.32
N TYR A 45 8.19 2.83 4.85
CA TYR A 45 7.68 2.71 6.22
C TYR A 45 6.81 1.48 6.41
N GLY A 46 5.96 1.16 5.43
CA GLY A 46 5.22 -0.10 5.41
C GLY A 46 6.15 -1.31 5.50
N ARG A 47 7.17 -1.39 4.63
CA ARG A 47 8.12 -2.52 4.59
C ARG A 47 8.93 -2.65 5.87
N ALA A 48 9.38 -1.54 6.45
CA ALA A 48 10.09 -1.53 7.72
C ALA A 48 9.27 -2.14 8.88
N HIS A 49 7.95 -2.14 8.76
CA HIS A 49 7.02 -2.67 9.73
C HIS A 49 6.18 -3.82 9.15
N GLY A 50 6.75 -4.67 8.28
CA GLY A 50 6.14 -5.95 7.90
C GLY A 50 4.91 -5.86 6.99
N TRP A 51 4.67 -4.72 6.34
CA TRP A 51 3.73 -4.61 5.23
C TRP A 51 4.43 -4.90 3.89
N PRO A 52 3.81 -5.61 2.93
CA PRO A 52 2.46 -6.17 2.97
C PRO A 52 2.38 -7.47 3.79
N THR A 53 1.32 -7.56 4.61
CA THR A 53 0.92 -8.79 5.31
C THR A 53 0.44 -9.84 4.30
N GLU A 54 0.32 -11.09 4.73
CA GLU A 54 -0.19 -12.18 3.89
C GLU A 54 -1.60 -11.88 3.36
N GLN A 55 -2.52 -11.42 4.22
CA GLN A 55 -3.84 -10.94 3.79
C GLN A 55 -3.79 -9.77 2.79
N ASN A 56 -2.87 -8.82 2.99
CA ASN A 56 -2.71 -7.72 2.02
C ASN A 56 -2.15 -8.22 0.68
N ARG A 57 -1.33 -9.27 0.69
CA ARG A 57 -0.85 -9.92 -0.53
C ARG A 57 -1.97 -10.67 -1.22
N GLU A 58 -2.71 -11.49 -0.48
CA GLU A 58 -3.89 -12.21 -0.99
C GLU A 58 -4.88 -11.27 -1.65
N ARG A 59 -5.28 -10.17 -0.98
CA ARG A 59 -6.15 -9.15 -1.59
C ARG A 59 -5.57 -8.50 -2.84
N PHE A 60 -4.25 -8.27 -2.86
CA PHE A 60 -3.59 -7.70 -4.03
C PHE A 60 -3.53 -8.70 -5.20
N TYR A 61 -3.38 -9.99 -4.92
CA TYR A 61 -3.39 -11.05 -5.91
C TYR A 61 -4.80 -11.40 -6.38
N GLU A 62 -5.79 -11.51 -5.49
CA GLU A 62 -7.22 -11.63 -5.82
C GLU A 62 -7.66 -10.48 -6.72
N SER A 63 -7.32 -9.23 -6.38
CA SER A 63 -7.65 -8.07 -7.22
C SER A 63 -6.95 -8.09 -8.59
N ARG A 64 -5.85 -8.84 -8.76
CA ARG A 64 -5.15 -9.03 -10.04
C ARG A 64 -5.82 -10.14 -10.85
N TYR A 65 -6.15 -11.26 -10.22
CA TYR A 65 -6.88 -12.35 -10.85
C TYR A 65 -8.30 -11.92 -11.28
N ASP A 66 -9.04 -11.17 -10.45
CA ASP A 66 -10.36 -10.63 -10.81
C ASP A 66 -10.33 -9.67 -12.00
N ARG A 67 -9.21 -8.95 -12.19
CA ARG A 67 -9.02 -8.07 -13.35
C ARG A 67 -8.65 -8.86 -14.59
N GLU A 68 -7.70 -9.79 -14.47
CA GLU A 68 -7.28 -10.65 -15.59
C GLU A 68 -8.43 -11.53 -16.09
N ASP A 69 -9.24 -12.11 -15.19
CA ASP A 69 -10.41 -12.92 -15.57
C ASP A 69 -11.48 -12.08 -16.29
N ARG A 70 -11.67 -10.82 -15.89
CA ARG A 70 -12.59 -9.91 -16.59
C ARG A 70 -12.05 -9.52 -17.97
N GLU A 71 -10.78 -9.18 -18.07
CA GLU A 71 -10.13 -8.83 -19.33
C GLU A 71 -10.09 -10.03 -20.29
N GLU A 72 -9.91 -11.25 -19.78
CA GLU A 72 -9.93 -12.48 -20.56
C GLU A 72 -11.35 -12.87 -21.01
N GLN A 73 -12.37 -12.69 -20.15
CA GLN A 73 -13.77 -12.85 -20.55
C GLN A 73 -14.19 -11.81 -21.60
N GLU A 74 -13.83 -10.53 -21.42
CA GLU A 74 -14.12 -9.49 -22.41
C GLU A 74 -13.42 -9.75 -23.75
N SER A 75 -12.21 -10.30 -23.73
CA SER A 75 -11.47 -10.70 -24.93
C SER A 75 -12.12 -11.91 -25.64
N ARG A 76 -12.63 -12.89 -24.89
CA ARG A 76 -13.35 -14.05 -25.43
C ARG A 76 -14.70 -13.64 -26.03
N ASP A 77 -15.48 -12.84 -25.31
CA ASP A 77 -16.78 -12.34 -25.77
C ASP A 77 -16.67 -11.41 -26.99
N GLY A 78 -15.57 -10.66 -27.09
CA GLY A 78 -15.26 -9.82 -28.26
C GLY A 78 -14.86 -10.62 -29.50
N ALA A 79 -14.23 -11.77 -29.33
CA ALA A 79 -13.81 -12.65 -30.43
C ALA A 79 -14.97 -13.49 -31.00
N GLU A 80 -15.97 -13.83 -30.19
CA GLU A 80 -17.17 -14.57 -30.66
C GLU A 80 -18.18 -13.70 -31.42
N ARG A 81 -18.08 -12.37 -31.31
CA ARG A 81 -18.98 -11.40 -31.98
C ARG A 81 -18.43 -10.79 -33.27
N ALA A 82 -17.20 -11.15 -33.67
CA ALA A 82 -16.52 -10.67 -34.88
C ALA A 82 -16.56 -11.71 -36.00
#